data_AF-A0A8C3XQZ4-F1
#
_entry.id   AF-A0A8C3XQZ4-F1
#
_cell.length_a   1.000
_cell.length_b   1.000
_cell.length_c   1.000
_cell.angle_alpha   90.00
_cell.angle_beta   90.00
_cell.angle_gamma   90.00
#
_symmetry.space_group_name_H-M   'P 1'
#
loop_
_entity.id
_entity.type
_entity.pdbx_description
1 polymer ?
#
loop_
_entity_poly.entity_id
_entity_poly.type
_entity_poly.pdbx_seq_one_letter_code
_entity_poly.pdbx_strand_id
1 'polypeptide(L)'
;HPYFCTAAADGAGLQQLARADMASQSSEGIIKLSREELEALKAAFEEGNLAGVASRLQEMLESLESVQLDVGITGETGSGKSSFVNALRGLGDEDAGAARTGVVETTREPTPYQHPQYPNVTIWDLPGIGTPDFHPNTYLEQVGFSRYDIFIIIASQRFTANHAALARHIQAMDKSFYFVRSKVDLDLDSSLRRRPSSYSEVGVLQEIRQNCLEGLQAQGICLPQVFLLSAFDLSKYDFHLLGETLERELSHHKRHAFLMALPNISLHILEKKKAAMLEHMWLVSTVACGVHAVPIPGLLISCDVDVLARTLQGYCKGFGLDDDSLEKLAAQMGQPVEQMKAVIKSPLAKEISNILVVQLLIQAGSEAPKLANEVLSSVPLLGSLASGALSFATTYKMLRNFVNAVAADAQRVLIKAFNLDAKK
;
A
#
# COMPACT_ATOMS: atom_id res chain seq x y z
N HIS A 1 49.26 -27.27 -4.50
CA HIS A 1 49.73 -26.80 -3.18
C HIS A 1 50.98 -25.94 -3.40
N PRO A 2 51.20 -24.82 -2.70
CA PRO A 2 50.33 -23.80 -2.07
C PRO A 2 50.58 -22.39 -2.73
N TYR A 3 49.82 -21.31 -2.51
CA TYR A 3 49.71 -20.52 -1.28
C TYR A 3 48.37 -19.77 -1.18
N PHE A 4 47.84 -19.79 0.04
CA PHE A 4 46.67 -19.09 0.56
C PHE A 4 46.94 -17.59 0.73
N CYS A 5 45.95 -16.75 0.44
CA CYS A 5 45.72 -15.50 1.17
C CYS A 5 44.21 -15.37 1.44
N THR A 6 43.82 -15.80 2.63
CA THR A 6 42.53 -15.55 3.28
C THR A 6 42.42 -14.07 3.65
N ALA A 7 41.52 -13.34 2.99
CA ALA A 7 40.95 -12.12 3.55
C ALA A 7 39.56 -12.49 4.11
N ALA A 8 39.52 -12.72 5.41
CA ALA A 8 38.27 -12.77 6.15
C ALA A 8 37.63 -11.37 6.07
N ALA A 9 36.53 -11.27 5.33
CA ALA A 9 35.67 -10.09 5.39
C ALA A 9 34.94 -10.16 6.75
N ASP A 10 35.39 -9.35 7.70
CA ASP A 10 34.76 -9.20 9.01
C ASP A 10 33.28 -8.81 8.83
N GLY A 11 32.39 -9.71 9.25
CA GLY A 11 30.93 -9.51 9.25
C GLY A 11 30.45 -8.33 10.10
N ALA A 12 31.34 -7.72 10.90
CA ALA A 12 31.07 -6.50 11.65
C ALA A 12 31.02 -5.25 10.77
N GLY A 13 31.83 -5.16 9.70
CA GLY A 13 31.92 -3.97 8.84
C GLY A 13 30.68 -3.77 7.96
N LEU A 14 30.11 -4.88 7.44
CA LEU A 14 28.86 -4.86 6.66
C LEU A 14 27.63 -4.57 7.55
N GLN A 15 27.63 -5.02 8.80
CA GLN A 15 26.58 -4.64 9.77
C GLN A 15 26.70 -3.18 10.22
N GLN A 16 27.90 -2.60 10.22
CA GLN A 16 28.10 -1.19 10.56
C GLN A 16 27.73 -0.26 9.40
N LEU A 17 27.98 -0.64 8.14
CA LEU A 17 27.48 0.05 6.95
C LEU A 17 25.94 -0.05 6.84
N ALA A 18 25.36 -1.23 7.11
CA ALA A 18 23.90 -1.38 7.17
C ALA A 18 23.26 -0.62 8.35
N ARG A 19 23.94 -0.51 9.49
CA ARG A 19 23.48 0.32 10.62
C ARG A 19 23.66 1.82 10.36
N ALA A 20 24.67 2.23 9.61
CA ALA A 20 24.87 3.62 9.21
C ALA A 20 23.85 4.04 8.12
N ASP A 21 23.48 3.15 7.20
CA ASP A 21 22.39 3.38 6.24
C ASP A 21 20.99 3.32 6.88
N MET A 22 20.78 2.49 7.92
CA MET A 22 19.54 2.53 8.71
C MET A 22 19.46 3.76 9.64
N ALA A 23 20.59 4.38 9.98
CA ALA A 23 20.63 5.60 10.79
C ALA A 23 20.59 6.89 9.94
N SER A 24 20.82 6.80 8.62
CA SER A 24 20.73 7.93 7.69
C SER A 24 19.37 8.06 7.00
N GLN A 25 18.47 7.08 7.16
CA GLN A 25 17.05 7.23 6.87
C GLN A 25 16.37 8.00 8.00
N SER A 26 16.73 9.28 8.14
CA SER A 26 15.92 10.23 8.89
C SER A 26 14.54 10.27 8.24
N SER A 27 13.54 9.64 8.86
CA SER A 27 12.11 10.00 8.85
C SER A 27 11.75 11.05 7.77
N GLU A 28 11.74 10.65 6.50
CA GLU A 28 11.12 11.47 5.46
C GLU A 28 9.62 11.21 5.59
N GLY A 29 8.98 12.02 6.42
CA GLY A 29 7.55 11.90 6.65
C GLY A 29 6.76 12.28 5.41
N ILE A 30 5.70 11.52 5.11
CA ILE A 30 4.71 11.61 4.03
C ILE A 30 4.16 13.04 3.84
N ILE A 31 4.16 13.85 4.89
CA ILE A 31 3.95 15.31 4.82
C ILE A 31 5.30 16.02 4.88
N LYS A 32 5.83 16.40 3.71
CA LYS A 32 7.00 17.28 3.63
C LYS A 32 6.54 18.74 3.66
N LEU A 33 6.18 19.21 4.85
CA LEU A 33 6.07 20.65 5.10
C LEU A 33 7.45 21.26 4.90
N SER A 34 7.55 22.27 4.04
CA SER A 34 8.76 23.08 3.99
C SER A 34 8.99 23.76 5.34
N ARG A 35 10.24 24.13 5.61
CA ARG A 35 10.60 24.79 6.87
C ARG A 35 9.81 26.09 7.04
N GLU A 36 9.62 26.81 5.95
CA GLU A 36 8.87 28.06 5.86
C GLU A 36 7.39 27.85 6.19
N GLU A 37 6.77 26.78 5.67
CA GLU A 37 5.37 26.45 5.98
C GLU A 37 5.20 26.05 7.44
N LEU A 38 6.16 25.30 7.99
CA LEU A 38 6.16 24.91 9.39
C LEU A 38 6.32 26.11 10.31
N GLU A 39 7.23 27.04 9.98
CA GLU A 39 7.42 28.29 10.71
C GLU A 39 6.18 29.20 10.62
N ALA A 40 5.54 29.29 9.45
CA ALA A 40 4.30 30.05 9.28
C ALA A 40 3.12 29.45 10.07
N LEU A 41 2.98 28.12 10.08
CA LEU A 41 1.96 27.43 10.87
C LEU A 41 2.20 27.61 12.38
N LYS A 42 3.46 27.56 12.84
CA LYS A 42 3.84 27.86 14.23
C LYS A 42 3.50 29.31 14.61
N ALA A 43 3.86 30.28 13.77
CA ALA A 43 3.58 31.69 14.03
C ALA A 43 2.06 31.96 14.12
N ALA A 44 1.28 31.45 13.16
CA ALA A 44 -0.18 31.57 13.19
C ALA A 44 -0.81 30.90 14.42
N PHE A 45 -0.22 29.81 14.90
CA PHE A 45 -0.64 29.15 16.14
C PHE A 45 -0.32 30.01 17.38
N GLU A 46 0.90 30.56 17.47
CA GLU A 46 1.33 31.45 18.56
C GLU A 46 0.52 32.76 18.62
N GLU A 47 0.05 33.25 17.48
CA GLU A 47 -0.87 34.40 17.35
C GLU A 47 -2.33 34.06 17.74
N GLY A 48 -2.63 32.81 18.10
CA GLY A 48 -3.97 32.35 18.50
C GLY A 48 -4.92 32.08 17.34
N ASN A 49 -4.44 32.07 16.09
CA ASN A 49 -5.24 31.78 14.90
C ASN A 49 -5.38 30.27 14.65
N LEU A 50 -5.97 29.56 15.62
CA LEU A 50 -6.18 28.11 15.56
C LEU A 50 -7.02 27.68 14.35
N ALA A 51 -8.06 28.46 14.01
CA ALA A 51 -8.93 28.16 12.89
C ALA A 51 -8.19 28.24 11.55
N GLY A 52 -7.38 29.28 11.32
CA GLY A 52 -6.59 29.42 10.09
C GLY A 52 -5.52 28.34 9.94
N VAL A 53 -4.87 27.96 11.03
CA VAL A 53 -3.93 26.83 11.07
C VAL A 53 -4.65 25.53 10.69
N ALA A 54 -5.80 25.26 11.31
CA ALA A 54 -6.55 24.03 11.06
C ALA A 54 -7.10 23.97 9.64
N SER A 55 -7.56 25.08 9.06
CA SER A 55 -7.98 25.14 7.66
C SER A 55 -6.85 24.86 6.69
N ARG A 56 -5.66 25.44 6.90
CA ARG A 56 -4.48 25.15 6.06
C ARG A 56 -4.04 23.69 6.14
N LEU A 57 -4.10 23.12 7.34
CA LEU A 57 -3.79 21.71 7.58
C LEU A 57 -4.86 20.78 7.01
N GLN A 58 -6.12 21.22 6.96
CA GLN A 58 -7.19 20.50 6.29
C GLN A 58 -6.93 20.41 4.78
N GLU A 59 -6.56 21.53 4.13
CA GLU A 59 -6.17 21.52 2.71
C GLU A 59 -5.02 20.55 2.43
N MET A 60 -4.05 20.48 3.35
CA MET A 60 -2.96 19.50 3.24
C MET A 60 -3.43 18.06 3.40
N LEU A 61 -4.35 17.78 4.34
CA LEU A 61 -4.92 16.44 4.52
C LEU A 61 -5.68 16.00 3.27
N GLU A 62 -6.51 16.90 2.73
CA GLU A 62 -7.24 16.69 1.47
C GLU A 62 -6.28 16.48 0.30
N SER A 63 -5.14 17.18 0.27
CA SER A 63 -4.14 17.01 -0.78
C SER A 63 -3.54 15.59 -0.79
N LEU A 64 -3.31 14.98 0.37
CA LEU A 64 -2.82 13.60 0.48
C LEU A 64 -3.84 12.59 -0.03
N GLU A 65 -5.12 12.82 0.26
CA GLU A 65 -6.22 11.98 -0.20
C GLU A 65 -6.48 12.15 -1.70
N SER A 66 -6.13 13.31 -2.27
CA SER A 66 -6.36 13.66 -3.69
C SER A 66 -5.26 13.20 -4.66
N VAL A 67 -4.17 12.61 -4.17
CA VAL A 67 -3.04 12.21 -5.01
C VAL A 67 -3.49 11.22 -6.08
N GLN A 68 -3.37 11.62 -7.35
CA GLN A 68 -3.62 10.75 -8.48
C GLN A 68 -2.44 9.82 -8.74
N LEU A 69 -2.75 8.54 -8.93
CA LEU A 69 -1.79 7.51 -9.30
C LEU A 69 -2.38 6.66 -10.43
N ASP A 70 -1.73 6.67 -11.58
CA ASP A 70 -2.13 5.91 -12.76
C ASP A 70 -1.12 4.81 -13.07
N VAL A 71 -1.52 3.55 -12.88
CA VAL A 71 -0.67 2.36 -13.11
C VAL A 71 -1.09 1.66 -14.40
N GLY A 72 -0.21 1.63 -15.40
CA GLY A 72 -0.48 0.93 -16.66
C GLY A 72 -0.10 -0.55 -16.62
N ILE A 73 -1.07 -1.45 -16.79
CA ILE A 73 -0.84 -2.91 -16.85
C ILE A 73 -0.83 -3.36 -18.32
N THR A 74 0.35 -3.69 -18.85
CA THR A 74 0.52 -4.14 -20.25
C THR A 74 1.07 -5.57 -20.31
N GLY A 75 1.06 -6.19 -21.49
CA GLY A 75 1.51 -7.56 -21.70
C GLY A 75 0.64 -8.34 -22.66
N GLU A 76 1.03 -9.58 -22.93
CA GLU A 76 0.38 -10.44 -23.92
C GLU A 76 -1.08 -10.78 -23.55
N THR A 77 -1.86 -11.10 -24.57
CA THR A 77 -3.21 -11.66 -24.36
C THR A 77 -3.11 -12.97 -23.58
N GLY A 78 -3.99 -13.13 -22.58
CA GLY A 78 -3.98 -14.32 -21.73
C GLY A 78 -2.86 -14.36 -20.69
N SER A 79 -2.02 -13.31 -20.55
CA SER A 79 -0.95 -13.27 -19.54
C SER A 79 -1.46 -13.07 -18.11
N GLY A 80 -2.76 -12.81 -17.92
CA GLY A 80 -3.37 -12.60 -16.60
C GLY A 80 -3.42 -11.14 -16.15
N LYS A 81 -3.37 -10.18 -17.09
CA LYS A 81 -3.45 -8.74 -16.80
C LYS A 81 -4.70 -8.38 -16.00
N SER A 82 -5.88 -8.70 -16.51
CA SER A 82 -7.15 -8.37 -15.87
C SER A 82 -7.29 -9.02 -14.48
N SER A 83 -6.83 -10.26 -14.31
CA SER A 83 -6.78 -10.91 -12.98
C SER A 83 -5.83 -10.19 -12.02
N PHE A 84 -4.68 -9.72 -12.51
CA PHE A 84 -3.76 -8.93 -11.69
C PHE A 84 -4.34 -7.56 -11.32
N VAL A 85 -5.05 -6.90 -12.25
CA VAL A 85 -5.80 -5.65 -11.99
C VAL A 85 -6.81 -5.86 -10.87
N ASN A 86 -7.57 -6.97 -10.90
CA ASN A 86 -8.54 -7.30 -9.86
C ASN A 86 -7.86 -7.60 -8.52
N ALA A 87 -6.82 -8.43 -8.53
CA ALA A 87 -6.10 -8.82 -7.33
C ALA A 87 -5.45 -7.61 -6.63
N LEU A 88 -4.87 -6.66 -7.39
CA LEU A 88 -4.29 -5.44 -6.83
C LEU A 88 -5.37 -4.51 -6.23
N ARG A 89 -6.62 -4.59 -6.71
CA ARG A 89 -7.79 -3.86 -6.17
C ARG A 89 -8.50 -4.58 -5.03
N GLY A 90 -8.01 -5.76 -4.63
CA GLY A 90 -8.67 -6.61 -3.63
C GLY A 90 -10.04 -7.13 -4.10
N LEU A 91 -10.22 -7.32 -5.41
CA LEU A 91 -11.44 -7.84 -6.01
C LEU A 91 -11.26 -9.27 -6.52
N GLY A 92 -12.30 -10.08 -6.39
CA GLY A 92 -12.43 -11.34 -7.13
C GLY A 92 -12.75 -11.08 -8.60
N ASP A 93 -12.42 -12.04 -9.47
CA ASP A 93 -12.63 -11.91 -10.92
C ASP A 93 -14.11 -11.84 -11.32
N GLU A 94 -15.03 -12.24 -10.43
CA GLU A 94 -16.48 -12.20 -10.63
C GLU A 94 -17.18 -11.07 -9.85
N ASP A 95 -16.41 -10.27 -9.09
CA ASP A 95 -16.97 -9.18 -8.31
C ASP A 95 -17.55 -8.07 -9.19
N ALA A 96 -18.55 -7.36 -8.66
CA ALA A 96 -19.06 -6.16 -9.31
C ALA A 96 -17.93 -5.14 -9.52
N GLY A 97 -17.75 -4.69 -10.77
CA GLY A 97 -16.68 -3.75 -11.13
C GLY A 97 -15.30 -4.38 -11.34
N ALA A 98 -15.19 -5.71 -11.36
CA ALA A 98 -13.98 -6.41 -11.76
C ALA A 98 -13.65 -6.20 -13.25
N ALA A 99 -12.37 -6.17 -13.56
CA ALA A 99 -11.85 -6.26 -14.92
C ALA A 99 -12.21 -7.62 -15.52
N ARG A 100 -12.74 -7.60 -16.74
CA ARG A 100 -13.24 -8.80 -17.41
C ARG A 100 -12.09 -9.73 -17.73
N THR A 101 -12.10 -10.91 -17.12
CA THR A 101 -11.13 -11.97 -17.41
C THR A 101 -11.68 -12.91 -18.49
N GLY A 102 -10.76 -13.56 -19.21
CA GLY A 102 -11.13 -14.47 -20.28
C GLY A 102 -9.92 -15.18 -20.87
N VAL A 103 -10.18 -16.26 -21.60
CA VAL A 103 -9.15 -17.05 -22.30
C VAL A 103 -8.67 -16.33 -23.57
N VAL A 104 -9.54 -15.52 -24.17
CA VAL A 104 -9.25 -14.67 -25.34
C VAL A 104 -9.03 -13.22 -24.91
N GLU A 105 -8.58 -12.37 -25.83
CA GLU A 105 -8.44 -10.94 -25.56
C GLU A 105 -9.79 -10.32 -25.17
N THR A 106 -9.86 -9.83 -23.94
CA THR A 106 -11.05 -9.17 -23.37
C THR A 106 -10.99 -7.64 -23.49
N THR A 107 -9.77 -7.08 -23.51
CA THR A 107 -9.52 -5.64 -23.44
C THR A 107 -8.91 -5.16 -24.76
N ARG A 108 -9.66 -4.37 -25.52
CA ARG A 108 -9.23 -3.81 -26.82
C ARG A 108 -8.84 -2.34 -26.78
N GLU A 109 -9.23 -1.64 -25.72
CA GLU A 109 -8.90 -0.24 -25.46
C GLU A 109 -8.40 -0.09 -24.02
N PRO A 110 -7.52 0.89 -23.73
CA PRO A 110 -7.09 1.17 -22.35
C PRO A 110 -8.30 1.41 -21.45
N THR A 111 -8.52 0.51 -20.49
CA THR A 111 -9.70 0.55 -19.64
C THR A 111 -9.31 0.90 -18.20
N PRO A 112 -9.82 2.01 -17.64
CA PRO A 112 -9.48 2.42 -16.28
C PRO A 112 -10.28 1.62 -15.25
N TYR A 113 -9.61 1.18 -14.19
CA TYR A 113 -10.24 0.56 -13.03
C TYR A 113 -9.80 1.27 -11.74
N GLN A 114 -10.69 2.10 -11.20
CA GLN A 114 -10.45 2.81 -9.94
C GLN A 114 -10.46 1.84 -8.76
N HIS A 115 -9.58 2.06 -7.78
CA HIS A 115 -9.58 1.28 -6.55
C HIS A 115 -10.87 1.56 -5.73
N PRO A 116 -11.62 0.54 -5.27
CA PRO A 116 -12.91 0.74 -4.59
C PRO A 116 -12.86 1.66 -3.38
N GLN A 117 -11.78 1.61 -2.61
CA GLN A 117 -11.57 2.45 -1.41
C GLN A 117 -10.73 3.71 -1.67
N TYR A 118 -9.98 3.77 -2.78
CA TYR A 118 -9.01 4.84 -3.07
C TYR A 118 -9.18 5.28 -4.53
N PRO A 119 -10.26 6.01 -4.87
CA PRO A 119 -10.66 6.26 -6.25
C PRO A 119 -9.64 7.07 -7.07
N ASN A 120 -8.69 7.75 -6.41
CA ASN A 120 -7.59 8.46 -7.06
C ASN A 120 -6.44 7.54 -7.50
N VAL A 121 -6.47 6.26 -7.09
CA VAL A 121 -5.59 5.21 -7.60
C VAL A 121 -6.31 4.46 -8.71
N THR A 122 -5.85 4.63 -9.95
CA THR A 122 -6.41 3.98 -11.13
C THR A 122 -5.44 2.95 -11.68
N ILE A 123 -5.89 1.71 -11.78
CA ILE A 123 -5.13 0.63 -12.41
C ILE A 123 -5.74 0.42 -13.80
N TRP A 124 -4.93 0.62 -14.83
CA TRP A 124 -5.36 0.55 -16.22
C TRP A 124 -5.05 -0.82 -16.80
N ASP A 125 -6.08 -1.52 -17.26
CA ASP A 125 -5.88 -2.72 -18.09
C ASP A 125 -5.66 -2.28 -19.53
N LEU A 126 -4.47 -2.55 -20.07
CA LEU A 126 -4.08 -2.12 -21.41
C LEU A 126 -4.32 -3.26 -22.41
N PRO A 127 -4.59 -2.92 -23.70
CA PRO A 127 -4.82 -3.93 -24.71
C PRO A 127 -3.66 -4.92 -24.82
N GLY A 128 -3.98 -6.16 -25.16
CA GLY A 128 -2.99 -7.23 -25.27
C GLY A 128 -2.04 -6.99 -26.43
N ILE A 129 -0.77 -7.31 -26.24
CA ILE A 129 0.19 -7.33 -27.34
C ILE A 129 0.29 -8.72 -27.95
N GLY A 130 0.79 -8.80 -29.18
CA GLY A 130 1.06 -10.08 -29.87
C GLY A 130 -0.15 -10.74 -30.49
N THR A 131 -1.28 -10.04 -30.62
CA THR A 131 -2.41 -10.46 -31.45
C THR A 131 -2.13 -10.19 -32.93
N PRO A 132 -2.81 -10.87 -33.88
CA PRO A 132 -2.62 -10.62 -35.31
C PRO A 132 -2.84 -9.16 -35.72
N ASP A 133 -3.68 -8.43 -34.98
CA ASP A 133 -4.02 -7.02 -35.22
C ASP A 133 -3.06 -6.04 -34.52
N PHE A 134 -2.03 -6.54 -33.82
CA PHE A 134 -1.08 -5.71 -33.08
C PHE A 134 -0.09 -5.00 -34.01
N HIS A 135 -0.19 -3.68 -34.07
CA HIS A 135 0.76 -2.81 -34.73
C HIS A 135 1.47 -1.91 -33.72
N PRO A 136 2.81 -2.03 -33.52
CA PRO A 136 3.52 -1.33 -32.44
C PRO A 136 3.32 0.19 -32.41
N ASN A 137 3.41 0.87 -33.55
CA ASN A 137 3.27 2.33 -33.60
C ASN A 137 1.84 2.77 -33.25
N THR A 138 0.83 2.10 -33.83
CA THR A 138 -0.58 2.35 -33.53
C THR A 138 -0.90 2.04 -32.06
N TYR A 139 -0.29 1.01 -31.48
CA TYR A 139 -0.47 0.64 -30.08
C TYR A 139 0.04 1.74 -29.13
N LEU A 140 1.21 2.31 -29.41
CA LEU A 140 1.76 3.39 -28.58
C LEU A 140 0.85 4.62 -28.57
N GLU A 141 0.31 4.99 -29.73
CA GLU A 141 -0.65 6.09 -29.88
C GLU A 141 -1.96 5.79 -29.17
N GLN A 142 -2.53 4.60 -29.39
CA GLN A 142 -3.79 4.16 -28.78
C GLN A 142 -3.71 4.11 -27.24
N VAL A 143 -2.63 3.55 -26.71
CA VAL A 143 -2.41 3.41 -25.26
C VAL A 143 -2.15 4.76 -24.61
N GLY A 144 -1.52 5.69 -25.33
CA GLY A 144 -1.18 7.01 -24.81
C GLY A 144 -0.31 6.92 -23.56
N PHE A 145 0.88 6.32 -23.72
CA PHE A 145 1.82 6.00 -22.63
C PHE A 145 2.16 7.19 -21.71
N SER A 146 2.04 8.42 -22.19
CA SER A 146 2.28 9.65 -21.42
C SER A 146 1.37 9.81 -20.19
N ARG A 147 0.20 9.17 -20.15
CA ARG A 147 -0.76 9.31 -19.04
C ARG A 147 -0.40 8.55 -17.75
N TYR A 148 0.39 7.47 -17.84
CA TYR A 148 0.62 6.58 -16.70
C TYR A 148 1.87 6.97 -15.92
N ASP A 149 1.85 6.85 -14.61
CA ASP A 149 3.00 7.14 -13.77
C ASP A 149 4.07 6.05 -13.85
N ILE A 150 3.62 4.81 -13.87
CA ILE A 150 4.45 3.61 -13.94
C ILE A 150 3.79 2.54 -14.80
N PHE A 151 4.59 1.56 -15.24
CA PHE A 151 4.10 0.41 -15.97
C PHE A 151 4.43 -0.91 -15.29
N ILE A 152 3.51 -1.86 -15.36
CA ILE A 152 3.76 -3.26 -15.03
C ILE A 152 3.58 -4.06 -16.31
N ILE A 153 4.65 -4.71 -16.76
CA ILE A 153 4.67 -5.57 -17.94
C ILE A 153 4.45 -7.01 -17.47
N ILE A 154 3.31 -7.60 -17.79
CA ILE A 154 2.93 -8.94 -17.38
C ILE A 154 3.16 -9.93 -18.51
N ALA A 155 4.04 -10.88 -18.27
CA ALA A 155 4.31 -12.01 -19.15
C ALA A 155 3.89 -13.32 -18.50
N SER A 156 3.33 -14.23 -19.30
CA SER A 156 3.10 -15.61 -18.89
C SER A 156 3.87 -16.57 -19.79
N GLN A 157 4.27 -17.72 -19.25
CA GLN A 157 5.01 -18.81 -19.90
C GLN A 157 6.42 -18.43 -20.40
N ARG A 158 6.54 -17.51 -21.36
CA ARG A 158 7.82 -17.21 -22.02
C ARG A 158 8.07 -15.71 -22.11
N PHE A 159 9.35 -15.33 -22.01
CA PHE A 159 9.79 -14.01 -22.44
C PHE A 159 9.77 -13.94 -23.97
N THR A 160 9.33 -12.82 -24.53
CA THR A 160 9.18 -12.64 -25.99
C THR A 160 9.75 -11.30 -26.44
N ALA A 161 10.00 -11.17 -27.74
CA ALA A 161 10.50 -9.93 -28.33
C ALA A 161 9.53 -8.74 -28.12
N ASN A 162 8.23 -9.01 -27.99
CA ASN A 162 7.22 -7.98 -27.74
C ASN A 162 7.40 -7.35 -26.34
N HIS A 163 7.67 -8.17 -25.33
CA HIS A 163 7.96 -7.69 -23.98
C HIS A 163 9.21 -6.80 -23.94
N ALA A 164 10.27 -7.22 -24.62
CA ALA A 164 11.49 -6.43 -24.77
C ALA A 164 11.24 -5.09 -25.48
N ALA A 165 10.47 -5.11 -26.57
CA ALA A 165 10.14 -3.91 -27.33
C ALA A 165 9.37 -2.92 -26.47
N LEU A 166 8.37 -3.38 -25.70
CA LEU A 166 7.63 -2.52 -24.76
C LEU A 166 8.54 -1.91 -23.70
N ALA A 167 9.37 -2.73 -23.04
CA ALA A 167 10.28 -2.25 -22.00
C ALA A 167 11.23 -1.17 -22.53
N ARG A 168 11.79 -1.34 -23.73
CA ARG A 168 12.62 -0.32 -24.39
C ARG A 168 11.86 0.97 -24.69
N HIS A 169 10.62 0.88 -25.18
CA HIS A 169 9.82 2.07 -25.45
C HIS A 169 9.48 2.84 -24.17
N ILE A 170 9.11 2.12 -23.09
CA ILE A 170 8.83 2.75 -21.80
C ILE A 170 10.07 3.44 -21.24
N GLN A 171 11.24 2.79 -21.32
CA GLN A 171 12.51 3.39 -20.91
C GLN A 171 12.88 4.62 -21.75
N ALA A 172 12.64 4.59 -23.07
CA ALA A 172 12.87 5.74 -23.94
C ALA A 172 11.95 6.95 -23.63
N MET A 173 10.84 6.72 -22.93
CA MET A 173 9.93 7.75 -22.44
C MET A 173 10.28 8.23 -21.02
N ASP A 174 11.41 7.81 -20.46
CA ASP A 174 11.84 8.13 -19.09
C ASP A 174 10.83 7.73 -18.02
N LYS A 175 10.14 6.59 -18.24
CA LYS A 175 9.16 6.03 -17.30
C LYS A 175 9.66 4.73 -16.70
N SER A 176 9.32 4.53 -15.42
CA SER A 176 9.63 3.29 -14.72
C SER A 176 8.72 2.16 -15.17
N PHE A 177 9.30 0.97 -15.31
CA PHE A 177 8.54 -0.25 -15.54
C PHE A 177 9.02 -1.39 -14.64
N TYR A 178 8.10 -2.31 -14.37
CA TYR A 178 8.33 -3.50 -13.56
C TYR A 178 7.90 -4.73 -14.34
N PHE A 179 8.77 -5.71 -14.46
CA PHE A 179 8.47 -6.92 -15.20
C PHE A 179 7.90 -7.98 -14.24
N VAL A 180 6.69 -8.44 -14.53
CA VAL A 180 6.00 -9.46 -13.74
C VAL A 180 5.86 -10.72 -14.57
N ARG A 181 6.50 -11.80 -14.12
CA ARG A 181 6.24 -13.15 -14.61
C ARG A 181 5.07 -13.72 -13.82
N SER A 182 3.90 -13.73 -14.44
CA SER A 182 2.67 -14.25 -13.82
C SER A 182 2.57 -15.77 -13.96
N LYS A 183 1.59 -16.37 -13.27
CA LYS A 183 1.21 -17.79 -13.39
C LYS A 183 2.34 -18.77 -13.05
N VAL A 184 3.25 -18.39 -12.16
CA VAL A 184 4.36 -19.26 -11.76
C VAL A 184 3.88 -20.52 -11.02
N ASP A 185 2.70 -20.47 -10.42
CA ASP A 185 2.01 -21.64 -9.86
C ASP A 185 1.79 -22.75 -10.89
N LEU A 186 1.42 -22.39 -12.14
CA LEU A 186 1.24 -23.36 -13.23
C LEU A 186 2.59 -23.92 -13.71
N ASP A 187 3.63 -23.10 -13.75
CA ASP A 187 4.98 -23.52 -14.13
C ASP A 187 5.56 -24.51 -13.11
N LEU A 188 5.29 -24.27 -11.82
CA LEU A 188 5.66 -25.14 -10.70
C LEU A 188 4.90 -26.46 -10.74
N ASP A 189 3.57 -26.44 -10.85
CA ASP A 189 2.73 -27.66 -10.96
C ASP A 189 3.15 -28.51 -12.17
N SER A 190 3.36 -27.86 -13.32
CA SER A 190 3.83 -28.54 -14.54
C SER A 190 5.21 -29.17 -14.38
N SER A 191 6.10 -28.55 -13.61
CA SER A 191 7.44 -29.06 -13.34
C SER A 191 7.41 -30.24 -12.37
N LEU A 192 6.62 -30.13 -11.30
CA LEU A 192 6.41 -31.18 -10.31
C LEU A 192 5.83 -32.45 -10.96
N ARG A 193 4.79 -32.32 -11.79
CA ARG A 193 4.15 -33.46 -12.47
C ARG A 193 5.07 -34.18 -13.45
N ARG A 194 5.90 -33.43 -14.17
CA ARG A 194 6.79 -34.00 -15.20
C ARG A 194 8.08 -34.59 -14.63
N ARG A 195 8.60 -33.99 -13.55
CA ARG A 195 9.92 -34.32 -12.98
C ARG A 195 9.84 -34.40 -11.44
N PRO A 196 9.03 -35.29 -10.86
CA PRO A 196 8.81 -35.31 -9.42
C PRO A 196 10.07 -35.65 -8.62
N SER A 197 10.96 -36.49 -9.15
CA SER A 197 12.18 -36.93 -8.46
C SER A 197 13.29 -35.87 -8.40
N SER A 198 13.28 -34.87 -9.28
CA SER A 198 14.27 -33.80 -9.33
C SER A 198 13.65 -32.41 -9.16
N TYR A 199 12.38 -32.34 -8.73
CA TYR A 199 11.68 -31.09 -8.53
C TYR A 199 12.32 -30.26 -7.41
N SER A 200 12.58 -29.00 -7.71
CA SER A 200 12.96 -27.99 -6.75
C SER A 200 12.20 -26.72 -7.07
N GLU A 201 11.28 -26.31 -6.19
CA GLU A 201 10.51 -25.08 -6.36
C GLU A 201 11.44 -23.87 -6.53
N VAL A 202 12.43 -23.74 -5.64
CA VAL A 202 13.46 -22.69 -5.69
C VAL A 202 14.23 -22.73 -7.00
N GLY A 203 14.62 -23.93 -7.45
CA GLY A 203 15.35 -24.11 -8.71
C GLY A 203 14.53 -23.66 -9.92
N VAL A 204 13.26 -24.01 -9.99
CA VAL A 204 12.36 -23.61 -11.09
C VAL A 204 12.12 -22.10 -11.07
N LEU A 205 11.85 -21.50 -9.91
CA LEU A 205 11.69 -20.05 -9.79
C LEU A 205 12.96 -19.30 -10.20
N GLN A 206 14.14 -19.78 -9.80
CA GLN A 206 15.42 -19.18 -10.18
C GLN A 206 15.67 -19.29 -11.69
N GLU A 207 15.38 -20.44 -12.30
CA GLU A 207 15.47 -20.64 -13.75
C GLU A 207 14.58 -19.65 -14.52
N ILE A 208 13.31 -19.53 -14.09
CA ILE A 208 12.35 -18.59 -14.68
C ILE A 208 12.84 -17.14 -14.55
N ARG A 209 13.30 -16.75 -13.36
CA ARG A 209 13.80 -15.39 -13.09
C ARG A 209 15.01 -15.07 -13.97
N GLN A 210 15.98 -15.97 -14.01
CA GLN A 210 17.21 -15.80 -14.79
C GLN A 210 16.89 -15.66 -16.29
N ASN A 211 15.97 -16.48 -16.81
CA ASN A 211 15.53 -16.37 -18.21
C ASN A 211 14.94 -14.99 -18.54
N CYS A 212 14.13 -14.42 -17.65
CA CYS A 212 13.56 -13.09 -17.84
C CYS A 212 14.63 -11.99 -17.77
N LEU A 213 15.55 -12.09 -16.80
CA LEU A 213 16.66 -11.14 -16.65
C LEU A 213 17.56 -11.12 -17.89
N GLU A 214 17.97 -12.30 -18.37
CA GLU A 214 18.79 -12.45 -19.57
C GLU A 214 18.08 -11.88 -20.81
N GLY A 215 16.77 -12.15 -20.95
CA GLY A 215 15.96 -11.61 -22.05
C GLY A 215 15.91 -10.09 -22.07
N LEU A 216 15.76 -9.44 -20.91
CA LEU A 216 15.73 -7.99 -20.78
C LEU A 216 17.14 -7.38 -20.98
N GLN A 217 18.16 -7.97 -20.39
CA GLN A 217 19.55 -7.51 -20.48
C GLN A 217 20.10 -7.61 -21.91
N ALA A 218 19.78 -8.68 -22.63
CA ALA A 218 20.13 -8.85 -24.05
C ALA A 218 19.55 -7.74 -24.95
N GLN A 219 18.60 -6.96 -24.44
CA GLN A 219 17.93 -5.87 -25.15
C GLN A 219 18.39 -4.49 -24.67
N GLY A 220 19.47 -4.43 -23.88
CA GLY A 220 20.07 -3.18 -23.42
C GLY A 220 19.49 -2.61 -22.13
N ILE A 221 18.63 -3.36 -21.43
CA ILE A 221 18.09 -2.95 -20.13
C ILE A 221 19.09 -3.33 -19.05
N CYS A 222 19.78 -2.35 -18.46
CA CYS A 222 20.91 -2.60 -17.56
C CYS A 222 20.51 -3.19 -16.19
N LEU A 223 19.36 -2.78 -15.63
CA LEU A 223 18.91 -3.17 -14.28
C LEU A 223 17.41 -3.52 -14.26
N PRO A 224 16.99 -4.60 -14.94
CA PRO A 224 15.58 -5.00 -14.96
C PRO A 224 15.11 -5.46 -13.57
N GLN A 225 13.96 -4.94 -13.14
CA GLN A 225 13.25 -5.44 -11.96
C GLN A 225 12.27 -6.53 -12.39
N VAL A 226 12.49 -7.77 -11.92
CA VAL A 226 11.69 -8.95 -12.29
C VAL A 226 11.06 -9.57 -11.04
N PHE A 227 9.74 -9.76 -11.07
CA PHE A 227 8.94 -10.34 -9.99
C PHE A 227 8.13 -11.53 -10.49
N LEU A 228 8.14 -12.63 -9.74
CA LEU A 228 7.44 -13.86 -10.06
C LEU A 228 6.20 -13.94 -9.17
N LEU A 229 5.01 -13.97 -9.77
CA LEU A 229 3.73 -13.84 -9.06
C LEU A 229 2.70 -14.88 -9.49
N SER A 230 1.76 -15.17 -8.59
CA SER A 230 0.48 -15.78 -8.91
C SER A 230 -0.65 -14.83 -8.50
N ALA A 231 -1.51 -14.46 -9.45
CA ALA A 231 -2.65 -13.58 -9.16
C ALA A 231 -3.68 -14.25 -8.23
N PHE A 232 -3.69 -15.58 -8.14
CA PHE A 232 -4.57 -16.33 -7.25
C PHE A 232 -4.08 -16.34 -5.80
N ASP A 233 -2.78 -16.12 -5.57
CA ASP A 233 -2.18 -16.11 -4.24
C ASP A 233 -1.05 -15.08 -4.17
N LEU A 234 -1.44 -13.81 -4.00
CA LEU A 234 -0.50 -12.71 -3.85
C LEU A 234 0.33 -12.81 -2.55
N SER A 235 -0.04 -13.68 -1.59
CA SER A 235 0.74 -13.85 -0.35
C SER A 235 2.05 -14.63 -0.57
N LYS A 236 2.19 -15.29 -1.72
CA LYS A 236 3.36 -16.07 -2.11
C LYS A 236 4.30 -15.30 -3.05
N TYR A 237 5.51 -15.85 -3.19
CA TYR A 237 6.51 -15.42 -4.16
C TYR A 237 6.89 -13.94 -3.97
N ASP A 238 6.98 -13.16 -5.05
CA ASP A 238 7.63 -11.85 -5.05
C ASP A 238 6.69 -10.65 -4.87
N PHE A 239 5.41 -10.82 -4.51
CA PHE A 239 4.49 -9.68 -4.46
C PHE A 239 4.93 -8.65 -3.42
N HIS A 240 5.42 -9.12 -2.27
CA HIS A 240 5.98 -8.26 -1.25
C HIS A 240 7.17 -7.44 -1.76
N LEU A 241 8.06 -8.05 -2.56
CA LEU A 241 9.20 -7.37 -3.19
C LEU A 241 8.76 -6.35 -4.24
N LEU A 242 7.69 -6.64 -5.00
CA LEU A 242 7.11 -5.69 -5.94
C LEU A 242 6.60 -4.46 -5.17
N GLY A 243 5.85 -4.67 -4.09
CA GLY A 243 5.37 -3.60 -3.22
C GLY A 243 6.50 -2.73 -2.66
N GLU A 244 7.55 -3.35 -2.11
CA GLU A 244 8.72 -2.65 -1.59
C GLU A 244 9.49 -1.85 -2.64
N THR A 245 9.60 -2.41 -3.85
CA THR A 245 10.28 -1.74 -4.96
C THR A 245 9.50 -0.51 -5.42
N LEU A 246 8.19 -0.68 -5.62
CA LEU A 246 7.30 0.42 -5.98
C LEU A 246 7.29 1.52 -4.91
N GLU A 247 7.29 1.14 -3.65
CA GLU A 247 7.41 2.09 -2.56
C GLU A 247 8.72 2.88 -2.66
N ARG A 248 9.86 2.22 -2.86
CA ARG A 248 11.16 2.90 -2.98
C ARG A 248 11.21 3.86 -4.17
N GLU A 249 10.63 3.48 -5.30
CA GLU A 249 10.82 4.18 -6.58
C GLU A 249 9.73 5.20 -6.94
N LEU A 250 8.52 5.07 -6.36
CA LEU A 250 7.47 6.07 -6.53
C LEU A 250 7.84 7.37 -5.81
N SER A 251 7.40 8.50 -6.39
CA SER A 251 7.46 9.78 -5.70
C SER A 251 6.73 9.69 -4.37
N HIS A 252 7.22 10.45 -3.39
CA HIS A 252 6.77 10.39 -2.02
C HIS A 252 5.24 10.48 -1.83
N HIS A 253 4.56 11.36 -2.58
CA HIS A 253 3.10 11.48 -2.53
C HIS A 253 2.38 10.27 -3.15
N LYS A 254 2.89 9.73 -4.27
CA LYS A 254 2.32 8.53 -4.93
C LYS A 254 2.56 7.25 -4.14
N ARG A 255 3.69 7.19 -3.42
CA ARG A 255 4.03 6.09 -2.51
C ARG A 255 2.94 5.87 -1.47
N HIS A 256 2.46 6.93 -0.82
CA HIS A 256 1.40 6.81 0.18
C HIS A 256 0.10 6.30 -0.43
N ALA A 257 -0.35 6.92 -1.53
CA ALA A 257 -1.56 6.50 -2.24
C ALA A 257 -1.49 5.02 -2.65
N PHE A 258 -0.35 4.58 -3.19
CA PHE A 258 -0.10 3.19 -3.55
C PHE A 258 -0.15 2.26 -2.34
N LEU A 259 0.59 2.58 -1.27
CA LEU A 259 0.66 1.77 -0.05
C LEU A 259 -0.73 1.56 0.57
N MET A 260 -1.53 2.61 0.63
CA MET A 260 -2.88 2.54 1.20
C MET A 260 -3.79 1.64 0.33
N ALA A 261 -3.63 1.68 -0.99
CA ALA A 261 -4.37 0.86 -1.95
C ALA A 261 -3.90 -0.60 -2.06
N LEU A 262 -2.76 -0.98 -1.48
CA LEU A 262 -2.30 -2.39 -1.52
C LEU A 262 -3.25 -3.33 -0.76
N PRO A 263 -3.44 -4.57 -1.22
CA PRO A 263 -4.25 -5.55 -0.50
C PRO A 263 -3.57 -6.02 0.80
N ASN A 264 -4.37 -6.33 1.82
CA ASN A 264 -3.90 -6.70 3.16
C ASN A 264 -3.50 -8.18 3.26
N ILE A 265 -2.46 -8.57 2.52
CA ILE A 265 -2.08 -9.99 2.33
C ILE A 265 -0.82 -10.41 3.09
N SER A 266 -0.15 -9.48 3.78
CA SER A 266 1.05 -9.78 4.56
C SER A 266 1.13 -8.90 5.81
N LEU A 267 1.78 -9.42 6.85
CA LEU A 267 2.04 -8.65 8.08
C LEU A 267 2.85 -7.38 7.80
N HIS A 268 3.75 -7.46 6.82
CA HIS A 268 4.58 -6.34 6.39
C HIS A 268 3.75 -5.18 5.83
N ILE A 269 2.82 -5.46 4.92
CA ILE A 269 1.92 -4.43 4.35
C ILE A 269 1.07 -3.81 5.47
N LEU A 270 0.54 -4.63 6.38
CA LEU A 270 -0.24 -4.16 7.52
C LEU A 270 0.56 -3.22 8.44
N GLU A 271 1.79 -3.57 8.78
CA GLU A 271 2.66 -2.70 9.60
C GLU A 271 3.02 -1.40 8.87
N LYS A 272 3.26 -1.43 7.55
CA LYS A 272 3.50 -0.22 6.78
C LYS A 272 2.28 0.70 6.73
N LYS A 273 1.08 0.16 6.47
CA LYS A 273 -0.17 0.95 6.53
C LYS A 273 -0.39 1.56 7.90
N LYS A 274 -0.15 0.80 8.97
CA LYS A 274 -0.21 1.28 10.35
C LYS A 274 0.78 2.41 10.60
N ALA A 275 2.03 2.26 10.16
CA ALA A 275 3.05 3.30 10.28
C ALA A 275 2.63 4.58 9.56
N ALA A 276 2.16 4.46 8.31
CA ALA A 276 1.65 5.60 7.54
C ALA A 276 0.47 6.29 8.23
N MET A 277 -0.49 5.52 8.76
CA MET A 277 -1.62 6.10 9.51
C MET A 277 -1.14 6.83 10.77
N LEU A 278 -0.23 6.24 11.56
CA LEU A 278 0.36 6.84 12.77
C LEU A 278 1.06 8.17 12.46
N GLU A 279 1.74 8.24 11.32
CA GLU A 279 2.48 9.41 10.89
C GLU A 279 1.58 10.63 10.62
N HIS A 280 0.34 10.41 10.18
CA HIS A 280 -0.63 11.47 9.85
C HIS A 280 -1.60 11.83 10.97
N MET A 281 -1.61 11.08 12.08
CA MET A 281 -2.59 11.30 13.15
C MET A 281 -2.54 12.70 13.74
N TRP A 282 -1.36 13.31 13.80
CA TRP A 282 -1.24 14.68 14.31
C TRP A 282 -2.01 15.65 13.42
N LEU A 283 -1.97 15.47 12.10
CA LEU A 283 -2.70 16.31 11.15
C LEU A 283 -4.21 16.18 11.35
N VAL A 284 -4.70 14.94 11.40
CA VAL A 284 -6.11 14.63 11.70
C VAL A 284 -6.54 15.24 13.03
N SER A 285 -5.71 15.10 14.07
CA SER A 285 -6.00 15.61 15.41
C SER A 285 -6.12 17.13 15.42
N THR A 286 -5.23 17.83 14.72
CA THR A 286 -5.28 19.29 14.63
C THR A 286 -6.51 19.76 13.86
N VAL A 287 -6.80 19.14 12.71
CA VAL A 287 -7.99 19.47 11.90
C VAL A 287 -9.27 19.26 12.72
N ALA A 288 -9.41 18.10 13.35
CA ALA A 288 -10.59 17.78 14.16
C ALA A 288 -10.76 18.72 15.37
N CYS A 289 -9.68 19.24 15.95
CA CYS A 289 -9.78 20.15 17.09
C CYS A 289 -9.95 21.62 16.71
N GLY A 290 -9.73 22.00 15.45
CA GLY A 290 -9.75 23.39 15.01
C GLY A 290 -10.88 23.75 14.05
N VAL A 291 -11.25 22.86 13.13
CA VAL A 291 -12.31 23.09 12.14
C VAL A 291 -13.63 22.53 12.68
N HIS A 292 -14.69 23.35 12.70
CA HIS A 292 -16.04 22.97 13.14
C HIS A 292 -16.12 22.27 14.52
N ALA A 293 -15.12 22.48 15.38
CA ALA A 293 -15.02 21.82 16.67
C ALA A 293 -16.13 22.26 17.63
N VAL A 294 -16.81 21.28 18.25
CA VAL A 294 -17.87 21.52 19.24
C VAL A 294 -17.48 20.93 20.60
N PRO A 295 -17.95 21.50 21.72
CA PRO A 295 -17.68 20.95 23.05
C PRO A 295 -18.19 19.51 23.18
N ILE A 296 -17.35 18.63 23.73
CA ILE A 296 -17.68 17.21 23.91
C ILE A 296 -18.31 16.97 25.29
N PRO A 297 -19.54 16.43 25.39
CA PRO A 297 -20.16 16.12 26.66
C PRO A 297 -19.29 15.20 27.53
N GLY A 298 -19.12 15.56 28.81
CA GLY A 298 -18.33 14.78 29.77
C GLY A 298 -16.82 15.01 29.70
N LEU A 299 -16.33 15.86 28.81
CA LEU A 299 -14.92 16.21 28.67
C LEU A 299 -14.72 17.73 28.60
N LEU A 300 -13.52 18.19 28.93
CA LEU A 300 -13.10 19.60 28.80
C LEU A 300 -12.39 19.84 27.46
N ILE A 301 -12.92 19.25 26.38
CA ILE A 301 -12.33 19.33 25.03
C ILE A 301 -13.38 19.77 24.00
N SER A 302 -12.92 20.21 22.84
CA SER A 302 -13.76 20.46 21.66
C SER A 302 -13.18 19.77 20.44
N CYS A 303 -14.00 19.06 19.67
CA CYS A 303 -13.59 18.46 18.40
C CYS A 303 -14.77 18.22 17.45
N ASP A 304 -14.44 18.05 16.17
CA ASP A 304 -15.34 17.60 15.11
C ASP A 304 -15.45 16.07 15.16
N VAL A 305 -16.56 15.59 15.73
CA VAL A 305 -16.84 14.17 15.89
C VAL A 305 -17.10 13.48 14.55
N ASP A 306 -17.65 14.19 13.56
CA ASP A 306 -17.97 13.64 12.25
C ASP A 306 -16.70 13.38 11.43
N VAL A 307 -15.72 14.29 11.50
CA VAL A 307 -14.37 14.06 10.94
C VAL A 307 -13.72 12.84 11.59
N LEU A 308 -13.75 12.74 12.91
CA LEU A 308 -13.18 11.57 13.61
C LEU A 308 -13.89 10.27 13.24
N ALA A 309 -15.23 10.25 13.17
CA ALA A 309 -16.00 9.08 12.78
C ALA A 309 -15.62 8.61 11.37
N ARG A 310 -15.58 9.53 10.39
CA ARG A 310 -15.15 9.21 9.01
C ARG A 310 -13.72 8.67 8.97
N THR A 311 -12.81 9.26 9.73
CA THR A 311 -11.42 8.78 9.82
C THR A 311 -11.33 7.37 10.40
N LEU A 312 -12.04 7.09 11.51
CA LEU A 312 -12.03 5.75 12.11
C LEU A 312 -12.63 4.70 11.16
N GLN A 313 -13.70 5.04 10.44
CA GLN A 313 -14.27 4.20 9.38
C GLN A 313 -13.25 3.93 8.27
N GLY A 314 -12.54 4.96 7.84
CA GLY A 314 -11.46 4.86 6.85
C GLY A 314 -10.34 3.93 7.30
N TYR A 315 -9.91 4.02 8.56
CA TYR A 315 -8.91 3.12 9.13
C TYR A 315 -9.39 1.66 9.15
N CYS A 316 -10.62 1.39 9.59
CA CYS A 316 -11.19 0.04 9.52
C CYS A 316 -11.18 -0.51 8.09
N LYS A 317 -11.67 0.26 7.11
CA LYS A 317 -11.69 -0.13 5.68
C LYS A 317 -10.29 -0.36 5.12
N GLY A 318 -9.34 0.53 5.42
CA GLY A 318 -7.95 0.40 4.98
C GLY A 318 -7.27 -0.87 5.50
N PHE A 319 -7.71 -1.37 6.65
CA PHE A 319 -7.31 -2.66 7.23
C PHE A 319 -8.20 -3.84 6.84
N GLY A 320 -9.21 -3.64 6.00
CA GLY A 320 -10.15 -4.68 5.54
C GLY A 320 -11.11 -5.16 6.64
N LEU A 321 -11.37 -4.32 7.65
CA LEU A 321 -12.29 -4.58 8.76
C LEU A 321 -13.68 -3.99 8.48
N ASP A 322 -14.23 -4.40 7.34
CA ASP A 322 -15.59 -4.15 6.89
C ASP A 322 -16.19 -5.46 6.35
N ASP A 323 -17.52 -5.53 6.26
CA ASP A 323 -18.18 -6.79 5.90
C ASP A 323 -17.75 -7.29 4.52
N ASP A 324 -17.74 -6.42 3.50
CA ASP A 324 -17.39 -6.79 2.13
C ASP A 324 -15.97 -7.38 2.05
N SER A 325 -15.00 -6.71 2.68
CA SER A 325 -13.61 -7.18 2.71
C SER A 325 -13.47 -8.53 3.44
N LEU A 326 -14.16 -8.71 4.56
CA LEU A 326 -14.11 -9.95 5.34
C LEU A 326 -14.80 -11.12 4.62
N GLU A 327 -15.93 -10.86 3.97
CA GLU A 327 -16.68 -11.86 3.18
C GLU A 327 -15.85 -12.33 1.98
N LYS A 328 -15.22 -11.41 1.26
CA LYS A 328 -14.33 -11.73 0.13
C LYS A 328 -13.13 -12.56 0.57
N LEU A 329 -12.45 -12.14 1.64
CA LEU A 329 -11.32 -12.91 2.18
C LEU A 329 -11.75 -14.31 2.60
N ALA A 330 -12.88 -14.42 3.31
CA ALA A 330 -13.42 -15.71 3.75
C ALA A 330 -13.76 -16.62 2.55
N ALA A 331 -14.42 -16.09 1.52
CA ALA A 331 -14.73 -16.80 0.29
C ALA A 331 -13.46 -17.27 -0.45
N GLN A 332 -12.47 -16.39 -0.59
CA GLN A 332 -11.19 -16.72 -1.22
C GLN A 332 -10.46 -17.85 -0.50
N MET A 333 -10.52 -17.86 0.84
CA MET A 333 -9.87 -18.89 1.66
C MET A 333 -10.74 -20.16 1.84
N GLY A 334 -11.97 -20.18 1.31
CA GLY A 334 -12.91 -21.28 1.50
C GLY A 334 -13.33 -21.48 2.96
N GLN A 335 -13.39 -20.39 3.74
CA GLN A 335 -13.73 -20.41 5.17
C GLN A 335 -15.01 -19.62 5.46
N PRO A 336 -15.76 -19.93 6.52
CA PRO A 336 -16.88 -19.10 6.98
C PRO A 336 -16.42 -17.73 7.47
N VAL A 337 -17.13 -16.66 7.11
CA VAL A 337 -16.81 -15.28 7.50
C VAL A 337 -16.83 -15.07 9.01
N GLU A 338 -17.65 -15.84 9.72
CA GLU A 338 -17.77 -15.84 11.17
C GLU A 338 -16.44 -16.18 11.84
N GLN A 339 -15.61 -17.00 11.21
CA GLN A 339 -14.28 -17.31 11.73
C GLN A 339 -13.33 -16.11 11.68
N MET A 340 -13.47 -15.25 10.66
CA MET A 340 -12.73 -13.99 10.56
C MET A 340 -13.25 -12.98 11.57
N LYS A 341 -14.58 -12.85 11.68
CA LYS A 341 -15.22 -11.92 12.63
C LYS A 341 -14.93 -12.29 14.09
N ALA A 342 -14.84 -13.59 14.42
CA ALA A 342 -14.62 -14.05 15.79
C ALA A 342 -13.27 -13.63 16.41
N VAL A 343 -12.26 -13.31 15.60
CA VAL A 343 -10.94 -12.87 16.10
C VAL A 343 -10.81 -11.35 16.23
N ILE A 344 -11.83 -10.61 15.75
CA ILE A 344 -11.88 -9.15 15.79
C ILE A 344 -12.43 -8.68 17.15
N LYS A 345 -11.76 -7.72 17.78
CA LYS A 345 -12.14 -7.14 19.07
C LYS A 345 -12.60 -5.69 18.97
N SER A 346 -12.07 -4.95 17.99
CA SER A 346 -12.44 -3.57 17.67
C SER A 346 -13.74 -3.53 16.85
N PRO A 347 -14.45 -2.39 16.84
CA PRO A 347 -15.62 -2.20 15.99
C PRO A 347 -15.29 -2.32 14.50
N LEU A 348 -16.22 -2.90 13.73
CA LEU A 348 -16.14 -2.86 12.27
C LEU A 348 -16.46 -1.47 11.72
N ALA A 349 -16.07 -1.20 10.47
CA ALA A 349 -16.30 0.10 9.83
C ALA A 349 -17.76 0.59 9.95
N LYS A 350 -18.75 -0.28 9.75
CA LYS A 350 -20.18 0.08 9.86
C LYS A 350 -20.66 0.37 11.28
N GLU A 351 -19.92 -0.08 12.29
CA GLU A 351 -20.28 0.07 13.72
C GLU A 351 -19.75 1.39 14.30
N ILE A 352 -18.85 2.05 13.58
CA ILE A 352 -18.36 3.38 13.96
C ILE A 352 -19.49 4.40 13.84
N SER A 353 -19.85 4.97 15.00
CA SER A 353 -20.85 6.02 15.14
C SER A 353 -20.29 7.19 15.95
N ASN A 354 -20.91 8.36 15.87
CA ASN A 354 -20.54 9.52 16.68
C ASN A 354 -20.58 9.21 18.19
N ILE A 355 -21.55 8.39 18.62
CA ILE A 355 -21.67 7.95 20.02
C ILE A 355 -20.44 7.15 20.43
N LEU A 356 -20.00 6.20 19.59
CA LEU A 356 -18.80 5.42 19.85
C LEU A 356 -17.54 6.29 19.88
N VAL A 357 -17.41 7.25 18.96
CA VAL A 357 -16.28 8.20 18.97
C VAL A 357 -16.23 8.97 20.29
N VAL A 358 -17.36 9.47 20.78
CA VAL A 358 -17.43 10.17 22.09
C VAL A 358 -17.02 9.24 23.23
N GLN A 359 -17.46 7.97 23.23
CA GLN A 359 -17.03 6.98 24.24
C GLN A 359 -15.52 6.74 24.22
N LEU A 360 -14.93 6.61 23.02
CA LEU A 360 -13.49 6.43 22.85
C LEU A 360 -12.70 7.66 23.31
N LEU A 361 -13.22 8.87 23.08
CA LEU A 361 -12.63 10.11 23.60
C LEU A 361 -12.69 10.16 25.14
N ILE A 362 -13.81 9.75 25.74
CA ILE A 362 -13.96 9.69 27.20
C ILE A 362 -12.95 8.70 27.78
N GLN A 363 -12.82 7.52 27.19
CA GLN A 363 -11.85 6.52 27.60
C GLN A 363 -10.42 7.07 27.52
N ALA A 364 -10.06 7.68 26.39
CA ALA A 364 -8.73 8.27 26.19
C ALA A 364 -8.42 9.40 27.19
N GLY A 365 -9.40 10.24 27.52
CA GLY A 365 -9.28 11.34 28.48
C GLY A 365 -9.24 10.90 29.94
N SER A 366 -9.86 9.77 30.29
CA SER A 366 -9.93 9.25 31.67
C SER A 366 -8.63 8.59 32.16
N GLU A 367 -7.86 8.01 31.23
CA GLU A 367 -6.55 7.42 31.50
C GLU A 367 -5.47 8.52 31.70
N ALA A 368 -5.39 9.04 32.94
CA ALA A 368 -4.41 9.94 33.58
C ALA A 368 -3.46 10.83 32.72
N PRO A 369 -3.25 12.11 33.11
CA PRO A 369 -2.58 13.16 32.32
C PRO A 369 -1.04 13.07 32.32
N LYS A 370 -0.46 11.89 32.05
CA LYS A 370 0.99 11.78 31.79
C LYS A 370 1.38 12.24 30.37
N LEU A 371 0.40 12.47 29.50
CA LEU A 371 0.60 12.67 28.07
C LEU A 371 0.88 14.10 27.60
N ALA A 372 0.70 15.12 28.46
CA ALA A 372 0.99 16.48 28.03
C ALA A 372 2.45 16.60 27.58
N ASN A 373 3.43 16.14 28.38
CA ASN A 373 4.84 16.39 28.06
C ASN A 373 5.45 15.50 26.96
N GLU A 374 4.91 14.31 26.72
CA GLU A 374 5.50 13.32 25.78
C GLU A 374 4.99 13.48 24.34
N VAL A 375 3.73 13.89 24.16
CA VAL A 375 3.13 14.14 22.84
C VAL A 375 3.32 15.59 22.38
N LEU A 376 3.33 16.56 23.30
CA LEU A 376 3.58 17.97 22.94
C LEU A 376 4.99 18.21 22.38
N SER A 377 5.98 17.38 22.73
CA SER A 377 7.36 17.49 22.23
C SER A 377 7.58 16.88 20.84
N SER A 378 6.68 16.00 20.39
CA SER A 378 6.81 15.25 19.14
C SER A 378 6.03 15.87 17.97
N VAL A 379 5.20 16.89 18.23
CA VAL A 379 4.34 17.53 17.23
C VAL A 379 4.79 18.98 17.03
N PRO A 380 5.20 19.38 15.81
CA PRO A 380 5.89 20.66 15.57
C PRO A 380 5.14 21.93 15.99
N LEU A 381 3.82 21.89 16.23
CA LEU A 381 2.98 23.09 16.32
C LEU A 381 2.51 23.48 17.72
N LEU A 382 2.71 22.65 18.75
CA LEU A 382 1.92 22.77 19.98
C LEU A 382 2.70 23.32 21.18
N GLY A 383 2.73 24.65 21.30
CA GLY A 383 3.10 25.36 22.52
C GLY A 383 1.98 26.31 23.02
N SER A 384 1.54 26.11 24.28
CA SER A 384 0.94 27.09 25.21
C SER A 384 -0.58 27.37 25.35
N LEU A 385 -1.52 26.84 24.54
CA LEU A 385 -2.97 26.97 24.83
C LEU A 385 -3.56 25.75 25.55
N ALA A 386 -3.97 25.90 26.81
CA ALA A 386 -4.37 24.81 27.71
C ALA A 386 -5.57 23.96 27.21
N SER A 387 -6.59 24.55 26.58
CA SER A 387 -7.78 23.82 26.09
C SER A 387 -7.56 23.15 24.72
N GLY A 388 -6.86 23.83 23.80
CA GLY A 388 -6.49 23.27 22.50
C GLY A 388 -5.49 22.12 22.63
N ALA A 389 -4.52 22.24 23.53
CA ALA A 389 -3.57 21.18 23.84
C ALA A 389 -4.24 19.93 24.42
N LEU A 390 -5.21 20.09 25.32
CA LEU A 390 -5.96 18.95 25.88
C LEU A 390 -6.82 18.27 24.80
N SER A 391 -7.53 19.05 23.98
CA SER A 391 -8.35 18.52 22.88
C SER A 391 -7.51 17.74 21.89
N PHE A 392 -6.37 18.30 21.48
CA PHE A 392 -5.41 17.62 20.62
C PHE A 392 -4.88 16.33 21.26
N ALA A 393 -4.39 16.40 22.50
CA ALA A 393 -3.78 15.25 23.17
C ALA A 393 -4.77 14.10 23.36
N THR A 394 -6.01 14.39 23.74
CA THR A 394 -7.07 13.39 23.88
C THR A 394 -7.42 12.78 22.54
N THR A 395 -7.62 13.59 21.49
CA THR A 395 -7.92 13.12 20.13
C THR A 395 -6.79 12.26 19.57
N TYR A 396 -5.55 12.73 19.66
CA TYR A 396 -4.36 12.01 19.19
C TYR A 396 -4.21 10.65 19.88
N LYS A 397 -4.39 10.62 21.21
CA LYS A 397 -4.34 9.37 21.98
C LYS A 397 -5.44 8.41 21.57
N MET A 398 -6.67 8.91 21.37
CA MET A 398 -7.80 8.11 20.90
C MET A 398 -7.49 7.48 19.54
N LEU A 399 -7.04 8.27 18.56
CA LEU A 399 -6.67 7.81 17.23
C LEU A 399 -5.55 6.75 17.29
N ARG A 400 -4.50 7.00 18.08
CA ARG A 400 -3.38 6.07 18.25
C ARG A 400 -3.82 4.74 18.86
N ASN A 401 -4.64 4.79 19.91
CA ASN A 401 -5.17 3.58 20.54
C ASN A 401 -6.04 2.79 19.56
N PHE A 402 -6.89 3.50 18.81
CA PHE A 402 -7.76 2.90 17.81
C PHE A 402 -6.98 2.21 16.68
N VAL A 403 -6.06 2.92 16.02
CA VAL A 403 -5.23 2.36 14.94
C VAL A 403 -4.42 1.14 15.39
N ASN A 404 -3.84 1.19 16.60
CA ASN A 404 -3.15 0.02 17.15
C ASN A 404 -4.09 -1.17 17.35
N ALA A 405 -5.33 -0.93 17.81
CA ALA A 405 -6.32 -1.99 17.99
C ALA A 405 -6.77 -2.61 16.66
N VAL A 406 -7.16 -1.79 15.68
CA VAL A 406 -7.61 -2.28 14.36
C VAL A 406 -6.47 -2.94 13.58
N ALA A 407 -5.24 -2.42 13.65
CA ALA A 407 -4.09 -3.08 13.02
C ALA A 407 -3.82 -4.46 13.64
N ALA A 408 -3.93 -4.58 14.97
CA ALA A 408 -3.79 -5.87 15.65
C ALA A 408 -4.94 -6.84 15.30
N ASP A 409 -6.15 -6.36 15.06
CA ASP A 409 -7.26 -7.17 14.56
C ASP A 409 -7.01 -7.64 13.13
N ALA A 410 -6.55 -6.75 12.24
CA ALA A 410 -6.20 -7.10 10.87
C ALA A 410 -5.12 -8.20 10.81
N GLN A 411 -4.12 -8.12 11.70
CA GLN A 411 -3.11 -9.17 11.85
C GLN A 411 -3.72 -10.50 12.31
N ARG A 412 -4.64 -10.48 13.28
CA ARG A 412 -5.35 -11.70 13.73
C ARG A 412 -6.17 -12.32 12.60
N VAL A 413 -6.88 -11.49 11.85
CA VAL A 413 -7.66 -11.92 10.68
C VAL A 413 -6.73 -12.54 9.63
N LEU A 414 -5.59 -11.92 9.33
CA LEU A 414 -4.61 -12.44 8.39
C LEU A 414 -4.06 -13.80 8.83
N ILE A 415 -3.63 -13.92 10.09
CA ILE A 415 -3.11 -15.18 10.66
C ILE A 415 -4.17 -16.29 10.58
N LYS A 416 -5.43 -15.94 10.90
CA LYS A 416 -6.57 -16.84 10.85
C LYS A 416 -6.89 -17.30 9.42
N ALA A 417 -6.94 -16.37 8.47
CA ALA A 417 -7.22 -16.64 7.06
C ALA A 417 -6.18 -17.58 6.44
N PHE A 418 -4.90 -17.29 6.65
CA PHE A 418 -3.80 -18.03 6.02
C PHE A 418 -3.28 -19.21 6.86
N ASN A 419 -3.93 -19.54 8.00
CA ASN A 419 -3.53 -20.59 8.93
C ASN A 419 -2.03 -20.54 9.29
N LEU A 420 -1.49 -19.33 9.50
CA LEU A 420 -0.04 -19.15 9.71
C LEU A 420 0.45 -19.82 11.01
N ASP A 421 -0.44 -20.07 11.96
CA ASP A 421 -0.12 -20.75 13.22
C ASP A 421 -0.02 -22.29 13.08
N ALA A 422 -0.57 -22.88 12.02
CA ALA A 422 -0.61 -24.33 11.82
C ALA A 422 0.66 -24.91 11.16
N LYS A 423 1.64 -24.07 10.83
CA LYS A 423 2.91 -24.47 10.17
C LYS A 423 4.10 -24.62 11.14
N LYS A 424 3.87 -24.72 12.45
CA LYS A 424 4.93 -25.01 13.43
C LYS A 424 5.17 -26.49 13.64
#